data_AF-A0A2G7T9V1-F1
#
_entry.id   AF-A0A2G7T9V1-F1
#
_cell.length_a   1.000
_cell.length_b   1.000
_cell.length_c   1.000
_cell.angle_alpha   90.00
_cell.angle_beta   90.00
_cell.angle_gamma   90.00
#
_symmetry.space_group_name_H-M   'P 1'
#
loop_
_entity.id
_entity.type
_entity.pdbx_description
1 polymer ?
#
loop_
_entity_poly.entity_id
_entity_poly.type
_entity_poly.pdbx_seq_one_letter_code
_entity_poly.pdbx_strand_id
1 'polypeptide(L)'
;MNHSQDADDLAHDLGLQHDLQVMARRLLDRRRMLGLMASGGAVALLSACGGGGDSSDSTGTGTGTGTGTGTGTDTGTGTGTGTGTGTTTGSCMVDPTETEGPYPADGSNGSRGSLVNVLSQSGVVRSDLRSSFGGMSGTAAGLPLTLKITLVNVSTNCSPLEGYAIYLWHCTREGEYSLYSTDLLNQNFLRGVQATDSNGECTFVTIFPGCYDGRWPHMHFEVFRSLNTAGSYTNKLLTSQMAMPKDVASAVYAGVSGYSASVSNLSRVSVTSDNVFGDNTSEQIAWQTPTFTGDTTNGHTATISIGIAV
;
A
#
# COMPACT_ATOMS: atom_id res chain seq x y z
N MET A 1 -16.96 40.59 36.67
CA MET A 1 -17.81 40.02 35.60
C MET A 1 -17.08 38.80 35.09
N ASN A 2 -17.69 37.65 35.32
CA ASN A 2 -17.14 36.32 35.11
C ASN A 2 -17.49 35.91 33.67
N HIS A 3 -16.50 35.67 32.81
CA HIS A 3 -16.73 35.01 31.52
C HIS A 3 -15.90 33.73 31.49
N SER A 4 -16.51 32.69 32.03
CA SER A 4 -16.22 31.28 31.78
C SER A 4 -17.00 30.87 30.54
N GLN A 5 -16.32 30.72 29.41
CA GLN A 5 -16.78 30.02 28.21
C GLN A 5 -15.54 29.82 27.34
N ASP A 6 -15.12 28.56 27.24
CA ASP A 6 -14.41 27.93 26.12
C ASP A 6 -13.89 26.58 26.62
N ALA A 7 -14.83 25.66 26.79
CA ALA A 7 -14.59 24.27 27.10
C ALA A 7 -15.46 23.42 26.18
N ASP A 8 -15.26 23.54 24.86
CA ASP A 8 -16.03 22.78 23.85
C ASP A 8 -15.24 22.46 22.57
N ASP A 9 -13.91 22.28 22.64
CA ASP A 9 -13.09 21.84 21.47
C ASP A 9 -12.09 20.71 21.81
N LEU A 10 -12.49 19.77 22.69
CA LEU A 10 -11.68 18.59 23.05
C LEU A 10 -12.32 17.27 22.59
N ALA A 11 -12.90 17.27 21.39
CA ALA A 11 -13.31 16.05 20.72
C ALA A 11 -12.88 16.17 19.27
N HIS A 12 -11.76 15.54 18.87
CA HIS A 12 -11.47 14.99 17.53
C HIS A 12 -9.98 14.66 17.39
N ASP A 13 -9.46 13.75 18.20
CA ASP A 13 -8.33 12.90 17.78
C ASP A 13 -8.35 11.60 18.57
N LEU A 14 -9.22 10.67 18.15
CA LEU A 14 -9.39 9.38 18.81
C LEU A 14 -8.38 8.32 18.30
N GLY A 15 -7.43 8.75 17.46
CA GLY A 15 -6.30 7.96 16.99
C GLY A 15 -6.62 6.80 16.05
N LEU A 16 -5.59 6.05 15.67
CA LEU A 16 -5.65 4.90 14.75
C LEU A 16 -6.68 3.84 15.19
N GLN A 17 -6.77 3.55 16.49
CA GLN A 17 -7.74 2.56 16.99
C GLN A 17 -9.18 3.00 16.75
N HIS A 18 -9.47 4.29 16.85
CA HIS A 18 -10.79 4.81 16.52
C HIS A 18 -11.04 4.80 15.02
N ASP A 19 -10.05 5.15 14.20
CA ASP A 19 -10.17 5.07 12.75
C ASP A 19 -10.44 3.64 12.29
N LEU A 20 -9.80 2.64 12.90
CA LEU A 20 -10.08 1.23 12.67
C LEU A 20 -11.52 0.87 13.04
N GLN A 21 -12.03 1.38 14.16
CA GLN A 21 -13.43 1.17 14.54
C GLN A 21 -14.39 1.85 13.57
N VAL A 22 -14.08 3.05 13.08
CA VAL A 22 -14.91 3.78 12.10
C VAL A 22 -14.89 3.07 10.74
N MET A 23 -13.73 2.63 10.27
CA MET A 23 -13.59 1.86 9.04
C MET A 23 -14.32 0.51 9.14
N ALA A 24 -14.18 -0.22 10.25
CA ALA A 24 -14.90 -1.46 10.50
C ALA A 24 -16.42 -1.23 10.50
N ARG A 25 -16.91 -0.15 11.12
CA ARG A 25 -18.34 0.24 11.10
C ARG A 25 -18.81 0.54 9.68
N ARG A 26 -18.05 1.31 8.89
CA ARG A 26 -18.38 1.62 7.49
C ARG A 26 -18.44 0.37 6.60
N LEU A 27 -17.55 -0.60 6.82
CA LEU A 27 -17.56 -1.89 6.11
C LEU A 27 -18.79 -2.74 6.48
N LEU A 28 -19.20 -2.73 7.75
CA LEU A 28 -20.43 -3.40 8.21
C LEU A 28 -21.69 -2.72 7.67
N ASP A 29 -21.73 -1.39 7.62
CA ASP A 29 -22.86 -0.63 7.08
C ASP A 29 -23.02 -0.86 5.57
N ARG A 30 -21.92 -0.91 4.81
CA ARG A 30 -21.95 -1.30 3.39
C ARG A 30 -22.50 -2.71 3.18
N ARG A 31 -22.06 -3.68 4.00
CA ARG A 31 -22.58 -5.06 3.95
C ARG A 31 -24.06 -5.15 4.32
N ARG A 32 -24.52 -4.35 5.29
CA ARG A 32 -25.95 -4.26 5.66
C ARG A 32 -26.80 -3.63 4.57
N MET A 33 -26.30 -2.60 3.88
CA MET A 33 -26.99 -1.97 2.75
C MET A 33 -27.14 -2.92 1.55
N LEU A 34 -26.08 -3.70 1.25
CA LEU A 34 -26.12 -4.75 0.23
C LEU A 34 -27.08 -5.89 0.60
N GLY A 35 -27.15 -6.25 1.89
CA GLY A 35 -28.13 -7.21 2.40
C GLY A 35 -29.57 -6.70 2.28
N LEU A 36 -29.82 -5.42 2.54
CA LEU A 36 -31.16 -4.81 2.44
C LEU A 36 -31.66 -4.73 0.98
N MET A 37 -30.77 -4.51 0.02
CA MET A 37 -31.07 -4.53 -1.42
C MET A 37 -31.37 -5.95 -1.94
N ALA A 38 -30.73 -6.98 -1.38
CA ALA A 38 -31.02 -8.38 -1.73
C ALA A 38 -32.36 -8.88 -1.16
N SER A 39 -32.88 -8.27 -0.09
CA SER A 39 -34.17 -8.61 0.51
C SER A 39 -35.39 -7.86 -0.06
N GLY A 40 -35.19 -6.87 -0.93
CA GLY A 40 -36.26 -5.99 -1.44
C GLY A 40 -36.73 -6.22 -2.88
N GLY A 41 -36.11 -7.14 -3.63
CA GLY A 41 -36.26 -7.23 -5.09
C GLY A 41 -37.06 -8.42 -5.65
N ALA A 42 -37.84 -9.14 -4.85
CA ALA A 42 -38.47 -10.38 -5.27
C ALA A 42 -40.00 -10.43 -5.08
N VAL A 43 -40.76 -9.44 -5.56
CA VAL A 43 -42.23 -9.58 -5.70
C VAL A 43 -42.78 -8.75 -6.88
N ALA A 44 -43.45 -9.45 -7.83
CA ALA A 44 -44.40 -9.00 -8.87
C ALA A 44 -43.83 -8.19 -10.07
N LEU A 45 -44.09 -8.54 -11.35
CA LEU A 45 -45.41 -8.75 -11.97
C LEU A 45 -45.40 -9.75 -13.15
N LEU A 46 -46.50 -10.50 -13.23
CA LEU A 46 -46.95 -11.41 -14.27
C LEU A 46 -47.47 -10.69 -15.54
N SER A 47 -47.29 -11.37 -16.69
CA SER A 47 -48.22 -11.54 -17.83
C SER A 47 -48.61 -10.41 -18.80
N ALA A 48 -48.27 -10.61 -20.08
CA ALA A 48 -49.10 -10.45 -21.30
C ALA A 48 -48.33 -11.06 -22.52
N CYS A 49 -48.61 -12.30 -22.98
CA CYS A 49 -49.49 -12.73 -24.11
C CYS A 49 -49.25 -11.99 -25.44
N GLY A 50 -49.05 -12.59 -26.63
CA GLY A 50 -49.14 -13.97 -27.16
C GLY A 50 -48.32 -14.04 -28.47
N GLY A 51 -48.22 -15.11 -29.27
CA GLY A 51 -48.77 -16.47 -29.41
C GLY A 51 -48.07 -17.04 -30.67
N GLY A 52 -48.08 -18.32 -31.06
CA GLY A 52 -48.66 -19.55 -30.57
C GLY A 52 -48.20 -20.71 -31.48
N GLY A 53 -48.78 -21.90 -31.27
CA GLY A 53 -48.69 -23.08 -32.15
C GLY A 53 -47.74 -24.17 -31.63
N ASP A 54 -48.20 -25.08 -30.77
CA ASP A 54 -48.75 -26.42 -31.08
C ASP A 54 -47.64 -27.44 -31.47
N SER A 55 -47.53 -28.67 -30.98
CA SER A 55 -48.46 -29.54 -30.24
C SER A 55 -47.69 -30.64 -29.47
N SER A 56 -48.40 -31.22 -28.48
CA SER A 56 -48.39 -32.61 -27.97
C SER A 56 -47.17 -33.11 -27.19
N ASP A 57 -47.30 -33.36 -25.87
CA ASP A 57 -47.81 -34.59 -25.19
C ASP A 57 -46.77 -35.74 -25.29
N SER A 58 -46.37 -36.49 -24.26
CA SER A 58 -46.94 -36.80 -22.95
C SER A 58 -45.84 -37.39 -22.04
N THR A 59 -46.13 -37.34 -20.74
CA THR A 59 -45.52 -38.02 -19.58
C THR A 59 -44.90 -39.41 -19.77
N GLY A 60 -43.87 -39.73 -18.98
CA GLY A 60 -43.49 -41.12 -18.71
C GLY A 60 -42.21 -41.30 -17.90
N THR A 61 -42.32 -41.30 -16.57
CA THR A 61 -41.29 -41.74 -15.62
C THR A 61 -41.00 -43.23 -15.80
N GLY A 62 -39.72 -43.63 -15.89
CA GLY A 62 -39.33 -45.03 -16.00
C GLY A 62 -37.88 -45.26 -15.57
N THR A 63 -37.72 -45.77 -14.34
CA THR A 63 -36.49 -46.27 -13.75
C THR A 63 -36.05 -47.56 -14.47
N GLY A 64 -34.78 -47.66 -14.85
CA GLY A 64 -34.24 -48.86 -15.50
C GLY A 64 -32.72 -48.95 -15.39
N THR A 65 -32.26 -49.80 -14.47
CA THR A 65 -30.88 -50.22 -14.29
C THR A 65 -30.47 -51.13 -15.46
N GLY A 66 -29.32 -50.86 -16.08
CA GLY A 66 -28.82 -51.69 -17.19
C GLY A 66 -27.32 -51.48 -17.43
N THR A 67 -26.54 -52.41 -16.91
CA THR A 67 -25.10 -52.59 -17.14
C THR A 67 -24.88 -52.99 -18.60
N GLY A 68 -24.02 -52.26 -19.33
CA GLY A 68 -23.67 -52.59 -20.71
C GLY A 68 -22.33 -51.99 -21.10
N THR A 69 -21.30 -52.83 -21.08
CA THR A 69 -19.99 -52.61 -21.73
C THR A 69 -20.18 -52.43 -23.23
N GLY A 70 -19.72 -51.28 -23.75
CA GLY A 70 -19.64 -50.99 -25.18
C GLY A 70 -18.43 -50.13 -25.48
N THR A 71 -17.43 -50.73 -26.10
CA THR A 71 -16.32 -50.05 -26.78
C THR A 71 -16.86 -49.22 -27.94
N GLY A 72 -16.63 -47.92 -27.90
CA GLY A 72 -16.97 -46.98 -28.98
C GLY A 72 -15.94 -45.86 -29.01
N THR A 73 -15.05 -45.94 -29.99
CA THR A 73 -14.18 -44.88 -30.44
C THR A 73 -15.06 -43.77 -31.00
N ASP A 74 -15.00 -42.55 -30.45
CA ASP A 74 -15.40 -41.38 -31.22
C ASP A 74 -14.73 -40.09 -30.76
N THR A 75 -14.46 -39.30 -31.77
CA THR A 75 -13.55 -38.16 -31.82
C THR A 75 -14.35 -36.91 -31.46
N GLY A 76 -14.11 -36.35 -30.28
CA GLY A 76 -14.78 -35.14 -29.80
C GLY A 76 -13.78 -34.04 -29.45
N THR A 77 -13.62 -33.10 -30.37
CA THR A 77 -12.83 -31.88 -30.26
C THR A 77 -13.43 -30.98 -29.17
N GLY A 78 -12.86 -31.04 -27.96
CA GLY A 78 -13.16 -30.15 -26.85
C GLY A 78 -11.99 -29.22 -26.58
N THR A 79 -11.99 -28.04 -27.20
CA THR A 79 -11.12 -26.90 -26.87
C THR A 79 -11.53 -26.34 -25.52
N GLY A 80 -11.15 -27.04 -24.45
CA GLY A 80 -11.11 -26.50 -23.11
C GLY A 80 -9.80 -25.75 -22.93
N THR A 81 -9.76 -24.49 -23.36
CA THR A 81 -8.69 -23.56 -22.99
C THR A 81 -8.91 -23.17 -21.52
N GLY A 82 -8.62 -24.11 -20.63
CA GLY A 82 -8.39 -23.79 -19.23
C GLY A 82 -7.15 -22.92 -19.20
N THR A 83 -7.34 -21.61 -19.10
CA THR A 83 -6.28 -20.69 -18.66
C THR A 83 -6.01 -21.03 -17.20
N GLY A 84 -5.31 -22.14 -16.98
CA GLY A 84 -4.51 -22.29 -15.78
C GLY A 84 -3.53 -21.15 -15.83
N THR A 85 -3.81 -20.09 -15.06
CA THR A 85 -2.81 -19.11 -14.68
C THR A 85 -1.72 -19.90 -13.99
N GLY A 86 -0.75 -20.36 -14.77
CA GLY A 86 0.47 -20.93 -14.25
C GLY A 86 1.02 -19.87 -13.32
N THR A 87 0.99 -20.16 -12.03
CA THR A 87 1.69 -19.37 -11.03
C THR A 87 3.14 -19.42 -11.47
N THR A 88 3.60 -18.37 -12.15
CA THR A 88 5.02 -18.13 -12.29
C THR A 88 5.53 -18.14 -10.87
N THR A 89 6.31 -19.16 -10.51
CA THR A 89 7.04 -19.23 -9.25
C THR A 89 7.96 -18.02 -9.26
N GLY A 90 7.46 -16.89 -8.76
CA GLY A 90 8.27 -15.69 -8.62
C GLY A 90 9.40 -16.03 -7.68
N SER A 91 10.63 -15.80 -8.09
CA SER A 91 11.73 -15.76 -7.13
C SER A 91 11.52 -14.49 -6.31
N CYS A 92 11.35 -14.63 -4.99
CA CYS A 92 11.41 -13.53 -4.04
C CYS A 92 12.49 -13.81 -3.02
N MET A 93 12.94 -12.77 -2.32
CA MET A 93 13.90 -12.89 -1.25
C MET A 93 13.44 -12.09 -0.03
N VAL A 94 14.02 -12.38 1.12
CA VAL A 94 13.78 -11.60 2.33
C VAL A 94 14.47 -10.25 2.16
N ASP A 95 13.73 -9.17 2.34
CA ASP A 95 14.29 -7.82 2.35
C ASP A 95 15.34 -7.70 3.46
N PRO A 96 16.50 -7.06 3.17
CA PRO A 96 17.45 -6.71 4.20
C PRO A 96 16.79 -5.85 5.28
N THR A 97 17.10 -6.12 6.54
CA THR A 97 16.72 -5.22 7.63
C THR A 97 17.66 -4.03 7.63
N GLU A 98 17.10 -2.83 7.58
CA GLU A 98 17.85 -1.58 7.65
C GLU A 98 17.49 -0.79 8.90
N THR A 99 18.32 0.21 9.21
CA THR A 99 17.98 1.18 10.25
C THR A 99 16.72 1.99 9.90
N GLU A 100 15.90 2.27 10.90
CA GLU A 100 14.82 3.28 10.82
C GLU A 100 15.37 4.70 10.62
N GLY A 101 16.65 4.93 10.92
CA GLY A 101 17.22 6.26 10.96
C GLY A 101 16.59 7.13 12.06
N PRO A 102 16.93 8.42 12.11
CA PRO A 102 16.51 9.28 13.22
C PRO A 102 15.07 9.82 13.09
N TYR A 103 14.37 9.58 11.96
CA TYR A 103 13.11 10.27 11.64
C TYR A 103 11.85 9.39 11.47
N PRO A 104 11.66 8.28 12.24
CA PRO A 104 10.56 7.36 11.99
C PRO A 104 9.19 7.92 12.38
N ALA A 105 9.09 8.75 13.41
CA ALA A 105 7.81 9.22 13.98
C ALA A 105 6.84 8.08 14.34
N ASP A 106 7.34 6.93 14.76
CA ASP A 106 6.59 5.73 15.17
C ASP A 106 6.50 5.57 16.70
N GLY A 107 7.05 6.54 17.45
CA GLY A 107 7.18 6.52 18.89
C GLY A 107 8.49 5.93 19.43
N SER A 108 9.41 5.45 18.58
CA SER A 108 10.73 4.96 19.01
C SER A 108 11.70 6.10 19.35
N ASN A 109 11.53 7.25 18.69
CA ASN A 109 12.42 8.40 18.79
C ASN A 109 11.67 9.71 19.02
N GLY A 110 12.40 10.74 19.45
CA GLY A 110 11.87 12.06 19.75
C GLY A 110 12.41 13.18 18.87
N SER A 111 11.72 14.32 18.94
CA SER A 111 12.12 15.59 18.36
C SER A 111 11.94 16.66 19.45
N ARG A 112 12.94 17.53 19.61
CA ARG A 112 12.93 18.62 20.62
C ARG A 112 12.55 18.16 22.05
N GLY A 113 13.05 16.99 22.46
CA GLY A 113 12.87 16.47 23.81
C GLY A 113 11.52 15.78 24.08
N SER A 114 10.68 15.58 23.07
CA SER A 114 9.43 14.82 23.17
C SER A 114 9.39 13.69 22.15
N LEU A 115 8.80 12.55 22.52
CA LEU A 115 8.56 11.46 21.57
C LEU A 115 7.61 11.90 20.45
N VAL A 116 7.88 11.46 19.23
CA VAL A 116 7.04 11.75 18.06
C VAL A 116 6.42 10.45 17.59
N ASN A 117 5.09 10.38 17.56
CA ASN A 117 4.35 9.20 17.13
C ASN A 117 3.13 9.55 16.27
N VAL A 118 3.33 9.54 14.95
CA VAL A 118 2.28 9.74 13.94
C VAL A 118 1.36 8.52 13.80
N LEU A 119 1.84 7.31 14.13
CA LEU A 119 1.06 6.06 14.04
C LEU A 119 -0.12 6.03 15.02
N SER A 120 -0.09 6.88 16.03
CA SER A 120 -1.18 7.06 16.99
C SER A 120 -2.25 8.08 16.55
N GLN A 121 -1.99 8.88 15.51
CA GLN A 121 -2.86 10.00 15.10
C GLN A 121 -3.99 9.55 14.16
N SER A 122 -5.18 10.15 14.30
CA SER A 122 -6.27 9.94 13.34
C SER A 122 -5.90 10.51 11.97
N GLY A 123 -6.21 9.77 10.91
CA GLY A 123 -5.88 10.10 9.53
C GLY A 123 -4.57 9.50 9.03
N VAL A 124 -3.80 8.79 9.86
CA VAL A 124 -2.52 8.16 9.44
C VAL A 124 -2.72 6.99 8.47
N VAL A 125 -3.87 6.31 8.50
CA VAL A 125 -4.22 5.28 7.50
C VAL A 125 -4.72 5.97 6.24
N ARG A 126 -3.86 6.05 5.23
CA ARG A 126 -4.09 6.87 4.04
C ARG A 126 -3.19 6.46 2.87
N SER A 127 -3.70 6.63 1.66
CA SER A 127 -2.91 6.41 0.43
C SER A 127 -2.14 7.66 0.00
N ASP A 128 -2.76 8.84 0.00
CA ASP A 128 -2.10 10.09 -0.42
C ASP A 128 -1.33 10.70 0.74
N LEU A 129 -0.01 10.73 0.68
CA LEU A 129 0.88 11.22 1.73
C LEU A 129 1.21 12.70 1.61
N ARG A 130 0.82 13.38 0.52
CA ARG A 130 1.39 14.70 0.19
C ARG A 130 0.99 15.82 1.14
N SER A 131 -0.18 15.73 1.78
CA SER A 131 -0.68 16.76 2.70
C SER A 131 -0.68 16.30 4.15
N SER A 132 -0.41 17.22 5.07
CA SER A 132 -0.54 16.99 6.51
C SER A 132 -1.98 16.63 6.92
N PHE A 133 -2.15 16.10 8.13
CA PHE A 133 -3.41 15.61 8.68
C PHE A 133 -3.46 15.72 10.20
N GLY A 134 -4.57 15.30 10.82
CA GLY A 134 -4.70 15.27 12.29
C GLY A 134 -4.59 16.66 12.90
N GLY A 135 -5.20 17.67 12.26
CA GLY A 135 -5.11 19.07 12.68
C GLY A 135 -3.85 19.82 12.21
N MET A 136 -2.84 19.14 11.67
CA MET A 136 -1.71 19.78 10.99
C MET A 136 -2.06 20.17 9.56
N SER A 137 -1.33 21.15 9.02
CA SER A 137 -1.52 21.67 7.66
C SER A 137 -0.21 21.70 6.86
N GLY A 138 -0.31 22.08 5.59
CA GLY A 138 0.82 22.06 4.65
C GLY A 138 0.78 20.87 3.70
N THR A 139 1.37 21.06 2.52
CA THR A 139 1.47 20.06 1.46
C THR A 139 2.89 20.06 0.93
N ALA A 140 3.52 18.89 0.88
CA ALA A 140 4.84 18.72 0.33
C ALA A 140 4.82 18.96 -1.19
N ALA A 141 5.70 19.86 -1.65
CA ALA A 141 5.93 20.09 -3.06
C ALA A 141 6.95 19.08 -3.61
N GLY A 142 6.74 18.61 -4.85
CA GLY A 142 7.66 17.70 -5.53
C GLY A 142 7.02 17.06 -6.75
N LEU A 143 7.82 16.27 -7.50
CA LEU A 143 7.32 15.53 -8.65
C LEU A 143 6.37 14.42 -8.15
N PRO A 144 5.12 14.33 -8.63
CA PRO A 144 4.19 13.29 -8.20
C PRO A 144 4.73 11.88 -8.44
N LEU A 145 4.49 11.00 -7.48
CA LEU A 145 4.87 9.60 -7.53
C LEU A 145 3.74 8.73 -6.99
N THR A 146 3.31 7.75 -7.78
CA THR A 146 2.45 6.64 -7.29
C THR A 146 3.34 5.43 -7.02
N LEU A 147 3.45 5.02 -5.76
CA LEU A 147 4.22 3.84 -5.35
C LEU A 147 3.26 2.68 -5.08
N LYS A 148 3.43 1.59 -5.81
CA LYS A 148 2.73 0.32 -5.63
C LYS A 148 3.67 -0.69 -5.00
N ILE A 149 3.24 -1.30 -3.90
CA ILE A 149 4.02 -2.27 -3.14
C ILE A 149 3.24 -3.58 -3.13
N THR A 150 3.92 -4.68 -3.45
CA THR A 150 3.43 -6.04 -3.26
C THR A 150 4.20 -6.70 -2.12
N LEU A 151 3.51 -7.10 -1.06
CA LEU A 151 4.11 -7.79 0.08
C LEU A 151 3.91 -9.30 -0.06
N VAL A 152 5.00 -10.06 0.04
CA VAL A 152 5.01 -11.52 -0.15
C VAL A 152 5.69 -12.24 1.01
N ASN A 153 5.28 -13.49 1.23
CA ASN A 153 5.92 -14.40 2.18
C ASN A 153 6.90 -15.33 1.49
N VAL A 154 8.18 -15.16 1.78
CA VAL A 154 9.28 -15.95 1.21
C VAL A 154 9.19 -17.41 1.67
N SER A 155 8.66 -17.66 2.87
CA SER A 155 8.51 -19.02 3.44
C SER A 155 7.40 -19.83 2.76
N THR A 156 6.50 -19.19 2.01
CA THR A 156 5.38 -19.85 1.33
C THR A 156 5.40 -19.55 -0.17
N ASN A 157 6.56 -19.71 -0.79
CA ASN A 157 6.73 -19.58 -2.24
C ASN A 157 6.20 -18.24 -2.79
N CYS A 158 6.53 -17.16 -2.08
CA CYS A 158 6.18 -15.79 -2.45
C CYS A 158 4.68 -15.52 -2.53
N SER A 159 3.89 -16.25 -1.72
CA SER A 159 2.44 -16.00 -1.63
C SER A 159 2.17 -14.59 -1.10
N PRO A 160 1.13 -13.89 -1.60
CA PRO A 160 0.79 -12.55 -1.15
C PRO A 160 0.37 -12.54 0.32
N LEU A 161 0.70 -11.46 1.02
CA LEU A 161 0.36 -11.24 2.42
C LEU A 161 -0.77 -10.22 2.56
N GLU A 162 -2.01 -10.69 2.71
CA GLU A 162 -3.20 -9.85 2.91
C GLU A 162 -3.29 -9.29 4.35
N GLY A 163 -3.73 -8.04 4.48
CA GLY A 163 -4.10 -7.41 5.74
C GLY A 163 -2.92 -6.93 6.59
N TYR A 164 -1.69 -7.09 6.12
CA TYR A 164 -0.49 -6.54 6.76
C TYR A 164 -0.46 -5.03 6.56
N ALA A 165 0.11 -4.32 7.53
CA ALA A 165 0.26 -2.88 7.42
C ALA A 165 1.68 -2.50 7.01
N ILE A 166 1.80 -1.56 6.09
CA ILE A 166 3.05 -0.94 5.69
C ILE A 166 2.99 0.52 6.09
N TYR A 167 3.91 0.96 6.94
CA TYR A 167 4.16 2.37 7.23
C TYR A 167 5.26 2.88 6.30
N LEU A 168 5.03 4.00 5.61
CA LEU A 168 5.99 4.63 4.71
C LEU A 168 6.32 6.04 5.18
N TRP A 169 7.60 6.42 5.16
CA TRP A 169 8.02 7.82 5.30
C TRP A 169 9.25 8.16 4.46
N HIS A 170 9.38 9.42 4.07
CA HIS A 170 10.58 9.93 3.39
C HIS A 170 10.72 11.45 3.51
N CYS A 171 11.84 11.99 3.04
CA CYS A 171 12.14 13.41 3.04
C CYS A 171 11.40 14.18 1.92
N THR A 172 11.33 15.50 2.05
CA THR A 172 10.85 16.41 0.99
C THR A 172 11.83 16.45 -0.19
N ARG A 173 11.47 17.17 -1.27
CA ARG A 173 12.37 17.43 -2.40
C ARG A 173 13.65 18.19 -2.01
N GLU A 174 13.60 18.94 -0.91
CA GLU A 174 14.74 19.65 -0.31
C GLU A 174 15.59 18.76 0.61
N GLY A 175 15.12 17.55 0.95
CA GLY A 175 15.81 16.65 1.87
C GLY A 175 15.43 16.80 3.35
N GLU A 176 14.34 17.49 3.65
CA GLU A 176 13.87 17.75 5.01
C GLU A 176 12.83 16.73 5.47
N TYR A 177 12.71 16.49 6.78
CA TYR A 177 11.76 15.54 7.36
C TYR A 177 10.68 16.26 8.16
N SER A 178 9.41 15.99 7.82
CA SER A 178 8.25 16.43 8.59
C SER A 178 8.35 15.93 10.05
N LEU A 179 7.93 16.74 11.03
CA LEU A 179 8.05 16.52 12.48
C LEU A 179 9.48 16.64 13.08
N TYR A 180 10.53 16.77 12.26
CA TYR A 180 11.92 16.79 12.72
C TYR A 180 12.71 18.02 12.29
N SER A 181 12.64 18.37 11.01
CA SER A 181 13.31 19.54 10.47
C SER A 181 12.70 20.82 11.06
N THR A 182 13.55 21.81 11.36
CA THR A 182 13.17 23.04 12.08
C THR A 182 11.92 23.72 11.53
N ASP A 183 11.78 23.81 10.20
CA ASP A 183 10.66 24.48 9.55
C ASP A 183 9.43 23.58 9.32
N LEU A 184 9.55 22.28 9.62
CA LEU A 184 8.53 21.25 9.37
C LEU A 184 8.04 20.56 10.65
N LEU A 185 8.36 21.08 11.83
CA LEU A 185 8.00 20.47 13.12
C LEU A 185 6.50 20.30 13.33
N ASN A 186 5.69 21.18 12.73
CA ASN A 186 4.23 21.18 12.83
C ASN A 186 3.55 20.63 11.56
N GLN A 187 4.26 19.79 10.80
CA GLN A 187 3.77 19.17 9.57
C GLN A 187 4.05 17.67 9.65
N ASN A 188 3.14 16.84 9.13
CA ASN A 188 3.25 15.36 9.14
C ASN A 188 2.97 14.75 7.76
N PHE A 189 3.08 15.53 6.68
CA PHE A 189 3.08 15.00 5.32
C PHE A 189 4.19 13.95 5.11
N LEU A 190 4.11 13.25 3.98
CA LEU A 190 5.05 12.22 3.52
C LEU A 190 5.22 11.07 4.52
N ARG A 191 4.16 10.80 5.29
CA ARG A 191 4.04 9.74 6.28
C ARG A 191 2.65 9.13 6.20
N GLY A 192 2.54 7.80 6.19
CA GLY A 192 1.24 7.15 6.24
C GLY A 192 1.32 5.63 6.20
N VAL A 193 0.21 5.01 6.59
CA VAL A 193 0.06 3.57 6.70
C VAL A 193 -1.00 3.08 5.74
N GLN A 194 -0.75 1.95 5.07
CA GLN A 194 -1.75 1.24 4.28
C GLN A 194 -1.78 -0.23 4.68
N ALA A 195 -2.96 -0.84 4.60
CA ALA A 195 -3.09 -2.29 4.65
C ALA A 195 -2.95 -2.87 3.24
N THR A 196 -2.31 -4.03 3.12
CA THR A 196 -2.28 -4.81 1.89
C THR A 196 -3.63 -5.50 1.64
N ASP A 197 -4.04 -5.56 0.38
CA ASP A 197 -5.26 -6.24 -0.06
C ASP A 197 -5.05 -7.76 -0.24
N SER A 198 -6.04 -8.45 -0.82
CA SER A 198 -5.97 -9.91 -1.06
C SER A 198 -4.87 -10.34 -2.02
N ASN A 199 -4.32 -9.41 -2.81
CA ASN A 199 -3.17 -9.64 -3.69
C ASN A 199 -1.84 -9.28 -2.99
N GLY A 200 -1.88 -8.93 -1.71
CA GLY A 200 -0.71 -8.42 -0.97
C GLY A 200 -0.34 -7.00 -1.39
N GLU A 201 -1.22 -6.28 -2.08
CA GLU A 201 -0.87 -5.00 -2.68
C GLU A 201 -1.36 -3.81 -1.83
N CYS A 202 -0.56 -2.76 -1.78
CA CYS A 202 -1.01 -1.45 -1.33
C CYS A 202 -0.42 -0.35 -2.22
N THR A 203 -1.08 0.81 -2.26
CA THR A 203 -0.64 1.96 -3.06
C THR A 203 -0.56 3.22 -2.21
N PHE A 204 0.54 3.96 -2.40
CA PHE A 204 0.77 5.30 -1.87
C PHE A 204 0.87 6.31 -3.02
N VAL A 205 0.29 7.50 -2.83
CA VAL A 205 0.48 8.66 -3.68
C VAL A 205 1.34 9.66 -2.91
N THR A 206 2.51 9.99 -3.44
CA THR A 206 3.51 10.81 -2.76
C THR A 206 4.28 11.67 -3.78
N ILE A 207 5.47 12.14 -3.41
CA ILE A 207 6.43 12.80 -4.31
C ILE A 207 7.73 12.00 -4.41
N PHE A 208 8.50 12.20 -5.48
CA PHE A 208 9.87 11.69 -5.56
C PHE A 208 10.74 12.30 -4.44
N PRO A 209 11.52 11.52 -3.67
CA PRO A 209 12.25 12.03 -2.51
C PRO A 209 13.49 12.84 -2.94
N GLY A 210 13.86 13.84 -2.14
CA GLY A 210 15.13 14.54 -2.32
C GLY A 210 16.34 13.69 -1.96
N CYS A 211 17.53 14.18 -2.31
CA CYS A 211 18.81 13.67 -1.83
C CYS A 211 19.34 14.66 -0.81
N TYR A 212 19.49 14.25 0.45
CA TYR A 212 20.18 15.05 1.47
C TYR A 212 21.64 14.61 1.61
N ASP A 213 22.45 15.43 2.28
CA ASP A 213 23.89 15.21 2.35
C ASP A 213 24.24 13.88 3.04
N GLY A 214 25.21 13.16 2.46
CA GLY A 214 25.73 11.91 3.00
C GLY A 214 24.88 10.66 2.81
N ARG A 215 23.69 10.74 2.18
CA ARG A 215 22.82 9.57 1.96
C ARG A 215 22.35 9.44 0.52
N TRP A 216 22.29 8.21 0.02
CA TRP A 216 21.62 7.85 -1.23
C TRP A 216 20.12 8.17 -1.15
N PRO A 217 19.42 8.62 -2.21
CA PRO A 217 17.99 8.90 -2.11
C PRO A 217 17.17 7.65 -1.81
N HIS A 218 16.25 7.74 -0.84
CA HIS A 218 15.52 6.59 -0.34
C HIS A 218 14.11 6.93 0.15
N MET A 219 13.31 5.88 0.35
CA MET A 219 12.10 5.91 1.16
C MET A 219 12.21 4.84 2.24
N HIS A 220 11.81 5.15 3.45
CA HIS A 220 11.78 4.17 4.53
C HIS A 220 10.44 3.46 4.60
N PHE A 221 10.45 2.24 5.10
CA PHE A 221 9.22 1.55 5.46
C PHE A 221 9.37 0.62 6.65
N GLU A 222 8.23 0.33 7.27
CA GLU A 222 8.08 -0.68 8.31
C GLU A 222 6.89 -1.58 7.99
N VAL A 223 7.01 -2.88 8.28
CA VAL A 223 5.95 -3.86 8.09
C VAL A 223 5.44 -4.34 9.43
N PHE A 224 4.13 -4.38 9.58
CA PHE A 224 3.43 -4.89 10.75
C PHE A 224 2.41 -5.96 10.35
N ARG A 225 2.08 -6.85 11.29
CA ARG A 225 1.11 -7.94 11.06
C ARG A 225 -0.27 -7.45 10.62
N SER A 226 -0.66 -6.24 11.06
CA SER A 226 -1.94 -5.60 10.78
C SER A 226 -1.91 -4.10 11.11
N LEU A 227 -2.92 -3.35 10.68
CA LEU A 227 -3.10 -1.95 11.11
C LEU A 227 -3.22 -1.82 12.63
N ASN A 228 -3.85 -2.78 13.31
CA ASN A 228 -4.00 -2.73 14.77
C ASN A 228 -2.64 -2.83 15.49
N THR A 229 -1.73 -3.67 14.96
CA THR A 229 -0.38 -3.81 15.53
C THR A 229 0.53 -2.64 15.19
N ALA A 230 0.24 -1.89 14.12
CA ALA A 230 1.04 -0.75 13.69
C ALA A 230 1.02 0.44 14.66
N GLY A 231 0.11 0.49 15.63
CA GLY A 231 0.08 1.55 16.64
C GLY A 231 1.26 1.56 17.62
N SER A 232 2.18 0.59 17.54
CA SER A 232 3.36 0.50 18.41
C SER A 232 4.57 -0.03 17.65
N TYR A 233 5.67 0.72 17.70
CA TYR A 233 6.93 0.37 17.05
C TYR A 233 7.54 -0.97 17.50
N THR A 234 7.17 -1.50 18.67
CA THR A 234 7.71 -2.79 19.14
C THR A 234 7.13 -3.99 18.38
N ASN A 235 6.07 -3.79 17.59
CA ASN A 235 5.41 -4.86 16.82
C ASN A 235 5.93 -4.99 15.38
N LYS A 236 7.01 -4.29 15.03
CA LYS A 236 7.60 -4.32 13.70
C LYS A 236 8.08 -5.74 13.37
N LEU A 237 7.71 -6.20 12.18
CA LEU A 237 8.22 -7.44 11.58
C LEU A 237 9.47 -7.16 10.73
N LEU A 238 9.54 -5.97 10.13
CA LEU A 238 10.66 -5.50 9.32
C LEU A 238 10.72 -3.98 9.39
N THR A 239 11.94 -3.45 9.48
CA THR A 239 12.28 -2.08 9.15
C THR A 239 13.29 -2.14 8.00
N SER A 240 13.07 -1.39 6.92
CA SER A 240 13.98 -1.36 5.78
C SER A 240 13.84 -0.07 4.97
N GLN A 241 14.58 0.05 3.87
CA GLN A 241 14.61 1.22 3.00
C GLN A 241 14.59 0.81 1.52
N MET A 242 13.91 1.61 0.70
CA MET A 242 13.92 1.48 -0.76
C MET A 242 14.94 2.44 -1.34
N ALA A 243 15.88 1.97 -2.14
CA ALA A 243 16.86 2.80 -2.83
C ALA A 243 16.26 3.35 -4.13
N MET A 244 16.35 4.66 -4.38
CA MET A 244 15.90 5.21 -5.66
C MET A 244 16.89 4.88 -6.78
N PRO A 245 16.44 4.53 -8.00
CA PRO A 245 17.33 4.23 -9.11
C PRO A 245 18.05 5.50 -9.59
N LYS A 246 19.36 5.36 -9.87
CA LYS A 246 20.28 6.49 -10.14
C LYS A 246 19.84 7.33 -11.33
N ASP A 247 19.44 6.69 -12.41
CA ASP A 247 19.02 7.32 -13.66
C ASP A 247 17.76 8.17 -13.46
N VAL A 248 16.75 7.63 -12.77
CA VAL A 248 15.53 8.37 -12.42
C VAL A 248 15.85 9.52 -11.49
N ALA A 249 16.61 9.29 -10.41
CA ALA A 249 17.01 10.35 -9.48
C ALA A 249 17.75 11.49 -10.20
N SER A 250 18.70 11.15 -11.07
CA SER A 250 19.45 12.14 -11.86
C SER A 250 18.54 12.96 -12.78
N ALA A 251 17.60 12.30 -13.47
CA ALA A 251 16.65 12.97 -14.36
C ALA A 251 15.71 13.91 -13.60
N VAL A 252 15.16 13.47 -12.46
CA VAL A 252 14.27 14.28 -11.61
C VAL A 252 15.02 15.49 -11.07
N TYR A 253 16.22 15.30 -10.52
CA TYR A 253 16.96 16.40 -9.87
C TYR A 253 17.44 17.45 -10.85
N ALA A 254 17.80 17.04 -12.07
CA ALA A 254 18.18 17.97 -13.13
C ALA A 254 16.97 18.66 -13.80
N GLY A 255 15.84 17.96 -13.93
CA GLY A 255 14.71 18.39 -14.76
C GLY A 255 13.55 19.04 -14.01
N VAL A 256 13.43 18.86 -12.69
CA VAL A 256 12.26 19.31 -11.92
C VAL A 256 12.62 20.42 -10.94
N SER A 257 11.86 21.51 -10.97
CA SER A 257 12.06 22.65 -10.08
C SER A 257 11.94 22.26 -8.59
N GLY A 258 12.84 22.79 -7.77
CA GLY A 258 12.88 22.57 -6.32
C GLY A 258 13.77 21.42 -5.84
N TYR A 259 14.39 20.65 -6.76
CA TYR A 259 15.35 19.60 -6.41
C TYR A 259 16.83 20.03 -6.54
N SER A 260 17.12 21.32 -6.69
CA SER A 260 18.48 21.81 -6.98
C SER A 260 19.53 21.41 -5.93
N ALA A 261 19.17 21.37 -4.64
CA ALA A 261 20.04 20.88 -3.58
C ALA A 261 20.45 19.41 -3.81
N SER A 262 19.50 18.60 -4.29
CA SER A 262 19.67 17.16 -4.52
C SER A 262 20.70 16.87 -5.63
N VAL A 263 20.87 17.75 -6.61
CA VAL A 263 21.89 17.60 -7.67
C VAL A 263 23.29 17.53 -7.07
N SER A 264 23.60 18.47 -6.18
CA SER A 264 24.93 18.52 -5.55
C SER A 264 25.15 17.36 -4.57
N ASN A 265 24.10 16.94 -3.85
CA ASN A 265 24.20 15.85 -2.88
C ASN A 265 24.40 14.51 -3.59
N LEU A 266 23.62 14.24 -4.65
CA LEU A 266 23.73 13.02 -5.44
C LEU A 266 25.12 12.85 -6.06
N SER A 267 25.78 13.95 -6.46
CA SER A 267 27.14 13.87 -7.03
C SER A 267 28.23 13.48 -6.02
N ARG A 268 27.94 13.49 -4.71
CA ARG A 268 28.89 13.16 -3.64
C ARG A 268 28.67 11.77 -3.04
N VAL A 269 27.65 11.04 -3.47
CA VAL A 269 27.28 9.73 -2.91
C VAL A 269 27.15 8.67 -4.01
N SER A 270 27.23 7.40 -3.61
CA SER A 270 26.89 6.25 -4.45
C SER A 270 26.12 5.23 -3.60
N VAL A 271 25.25 4.44 -4.21
CA VAL A 271 24.51 3.40 -3.48
C VAL A 271 25.46 2.40 -2.80
N THR A 272 26.58 2.06 -3.45
CA THR A 272 27.59 1.13 -2.92
C THR A 272 28.46 1.72 -1.82
N SER A 273 28.44 3.04 -1.61
CA SER A 273 29.17 3.72 -0.54
C SER A 273 28.24 4.33 0.51
N ASP A 274 26.93 4.16 0.37
CA ASP A 274 25.95 4.59 1.35
C ASP A 274 26.08 3.73 2.61
N ASN A 275 25.95 4.32 3.79
CA ASN A 275 26.14 3.61 5.05
C ASN A 275 24.96 2.69 5.43
N VAL A 276 23.92 2.62 4.60
CA VAL A 276 22.79 1.69 4.74
C VAL A 276 22.78 0.66 3.62
N PHE A 277 23.04 1.06 2.37
CA PHE A 277 23.00 0.12 1.23
C PHE A 277 24.37 -0.49 0.88
N GLY A 278 25.47 0.06 1.40
CA GLY A 278 26.83 -0.28 0.97
C GLY A 278 27.33 -1.66 1.40
N ASP A 279 26.70 -2.28 2.40
CA ASP A 279 26.97 -3.65 2.87
C ASP A 279 26.00 -4.69 2.30
N ASN A 280 24.99 -4.27 1.52
CA ASN A 280 24.09 -5.17 0.81
C ASN A 280 24.74 -5.75 -0.46
N THR A 281 24.38 -6.99 -0.80
CA THR A 281 24.76 -7.57 -2.09
C THR A 281 24.06 -6.85 -3.25
N SER A 282 24.60 -7.00 -4.47
CA SER A 282 23.98 -6.44 -5.67
C SER A 282 22.53 -6.90 -5.86
N GLU A 283 22.22 -8.16 -5.50
CA GLU A 283 20.87 -8.72 -5.56
C GLU A 283 19.94 -8.08 -4.53
N GLN A 284 20.43 -7.84 -3.30
CA GLN A 284 19.68 -7.15 -2.25
C GLN A 284 19.39 -5.69 -2.64
N ILE A 285 20.38 -4.97 -3.17
CA ILE A 285 20.19 -3.60 -3.67
C ILE A 285 19.17 -3.58 -4.81
N ALA A 286 19.27 -4.52 -5.76
CA ALA A 286 18.31 -4.64 -6.84
C ALA A 286 16.89 -4.93 -6.33
N TRP A 287 16.75 -5.76 -5.31
CA TRP A 287 15.47 -6.07 -4.66
C TRP A 287 14.87 -4.85 -3.93
N GLN A 288 15.70 -4.06 -3.24
CA GLN A 288 15.29 -2.81 -2.58
C GLN A 288 15.09 -1.63 -3.54
N THR A 289 15.34 -1.79 -4.84
CA THR A 289 15.20 -0.72 -5.84
C THR A 289 13.88 -0.86 -6.61
N PRO A 290 12.92 0.07 -6.46
CA PRO A 290 11.67 0.01 -7.22
C PRO A 290 11.92 0.21 -8.72
N THR A 291 11.07 -0.41 -9.54
CA THR A 291 11.02 -0.15 -10.98
C THR A 291 10.13 1.05 -11.27
N PHE A 292 10.59 1.99 -12.09
CA PHE A 292 9.88 3.23 -12.41
C PHE A 292 9.39 3.27 -13.87
N THR A 293 8.23 3.91 -14.07
CA THR A 293 7.69 4.32 -15.37
C THR A 293 7.19 5.76 -15.27
N GLY A 294 6.93 6.42 -16.40
CA GLY A 294 6.52 7.83 -16.45
C GLY A 294 7.68 8.77 -16.72
N ASP A 295 7.50 10.06 -16.41
CA ASP A 295 8.45 11.12 -16.77
C ASP A 295 8.45 12.29 -15.76
N THR A 296 9.36 13.25 -15.98
CA THR A 296 9.56 14.42 -15.11
C THR A 296 8.51 15.52 -15.27
N THR A 297 7.56 15.36 -16.19
CA THR A 297 6.46 16.31 -16.43
C THR A 297 5.16 15.83 -15.77
N ASN A 298 4.81 14.57 -15.98
CA ASN A 298 3.57 13.95 -15.51
C ASN A 298 3.73 13.23 -14.18
N GLY A 299 4.97 12.98 -13.76
CA GLY A 299 5.30 12.18 -12.59
C GLY A 299 5.53 10.72 -12.94
N HIS A 300 5.81 9.93 -11.91
CA HIS A 300 6.20 8.53 -12.03
C HIS A 300 5.19 7.58 -11.39
N THR A 301 5.15 6.35 -11.89
CA THR A 301 4.64 5.19 -11.16
C THR A 301 5.80 4.26 -10.84
N ALA A 302 5.99 3.93 -9.57
CA ALA A 302 6.96 2.96 -9.09
C ALA A 302 6.27 1.68 -8.61
N THR A 303 6.90 0.54 -8.87
CA THR A 303 6.46 -0.78 -8.39
C THR A 303 7.61 -1.48 -7.69
N ILE A 304 7.35 -2.09 -6.54
CA ILE A 304 8.33 -2.89 -5.79
C ILE A 304 7.66 -4.09 -5.11
N SER A 305 8.38 -5.19 -5.01
CA SER A 305 8.01 -6.32 -4.15
C SER A 305 8.82 -6.28 -2.86
N ILE A 306 8.16 -6.51 -1.72
CA ILE A 306 8.78 -6.63 -0.41
C ILE A 306 8.56 -8.05 0.10
N GLY A 307 9.62 -8.75 0.48
CA GLY A 307 9.58 -10.11 0.98
C GLY A 307 9.90 -10.17 2.47
N ILE A 308 9.05 -10.84 3.24
CA ILE A 308 9.34 -11.21 4.64
C ILE A 308 9.19 -12.73 4.83
N ALA A 309 9.81 -13.29 5.87
CA ALA A 309 9.68 -14.70 6.23
C ALA A 309 8.82 -14.84 7.50
N VAL A 310 7.58 -15.33 7.34
CA VAL A 310 6.54 -15.37 8.40
C VAL A 310 5.64 -16.60 8.32
#